data_AF-A0AAN6H9W0-F1
#
_entry.id   AF-A0AAN6H9W0-F1
#
_cell.length_a   1.000
_cell.length_b   1.000
_cell.length_c   1.000
_cell.angle_alpha   90.00
_cell.angle_beta   90.00
_cell.angle_gamma   90.00
#
_symmetry.space_group_name_H-M   'P 1'
#
loop_
_entity.id
_entity.type
_entity.pdbx_description
1 polymer ?
#
loop_
_entity_poly.entity_id
_entity_poly.type
_entity_poly.pdbx_seq_one_letter_code
_entity_poly.pdbx_strand_id
1 'polypeptide(L)'
;MADSMLPHIFRPIPDLSKMPQPTNREDRLRTIIANLEKHDQDVRYSMLAEARQRLESLRADEDTDMSDETDAQSPSPSDHRQFVASMNAPYTEGSGDPCLLHGSIPTSGPSVRQAPVPVQVRVAQDAIEQMEAYDRHAKQTKDYYVKALQRQQSSRGDAGPAQPGGGQLNPDPRRRPTG
;
A
#
# COMPACT_ATOMS: atom_id res chain seq x y z
N MET A 1 -13.31 -1.48 -1.74
CA MET A 1 -11.87 -1.20 -2.01
C MET A 1 -11.20 -2.26 -2.91
N ALA A 2 -11.61 -3.53 -2.87
CA ALA A 2 -11.03 -4.57 -3.74
C ALA A 2 -11.23 -4.32 -5.25
N ASP A 3 -12.34 -3.70 -5.65
CA ASP A 3 -12.69 -3.50 -7.07
C ASP A 3 -11.73 -2.58 -7.83
N SER A 4 -11.05 -1.65 -7.15
CA SER A 4 -10.06 -0.75 -7.77
C SER A 4 -8.78 -1.48 -8.19
N MET A 5 -8.47 -2.65 -7.64
CA MET A 5 -7.22 -3.37 -7.90
C MET A 5 -7.34 -4.40 -9.04
N LEU A 6 -8.56 -4.86 -9.34
CA LEU A 6 -8.85 -5.86 -10.36
C LEU A 6 -8.24 -5.56 -11.74
N PRO A 7 -8.28 -4.32 -12.29
CA PRO A 7 -7.70 -4.07 -13.62
C PRO A 7 -6.19 -4.30 -13.67
N HIS A 8 -5.48 -4.17 -12.54
CA HIS A 8 -4.04 -4.39 -12.49
C HIS A 8 -3.67 -5.86 -12.37
N ILE A 9 -4.52 -6.66 -11.72
CA ILE A 9 -4.30 -8.08 -11.43
C ILE A 9 -4.58 -8.94 -12.66
N PHE A 10 -5.61 -8.61 -13.44
CA PHE A 10 -5.99 -9.42 -14.60
C PHE A 10 -5.17 -9.05 -15.83
N ARG A 11 -4.08 -9.80 -16.04
CA ARG A 11 -3.24 -9.71 -17.23
C ARG A 11 -3.56 -10.82 -18.25
N PRO A 12 -3.35 -10.57 -19.55
CA PRO A 12 -3.48 -11.60 -20.57
C PRO A 12 -2.50 -12.75 -20.29
N ILE A 13 -3.00 -13.98 -20.39
CA ILE A 13 -2.20 -15.18 -20.16
C ILE A 13 -1.23 -15.32 -21.35
N PRO A 14 0.09 -15.39 -21.12
CA PRO A 14 1.06 -15.59 -22.19
C PRO A 14 0.91 -16.97 -22.83
N ASP A 15 1.30 -17.07 -24.09
CA ASP A 15 1.32 -18.34 -24.83
C ASP A 15 2.31 -19.32 -24.19
N LEU A 16 1.78 -20.39 -23.61
CA LEU A 16 2.54 -21.40 -22.87
C LEU A 16 3.33 -22.33 -23.80
N SER A 17 3.01 -22.39 -25.10
CA SER A 17 3.64 -23.32 -26.04
C SER A 17 5.13 -23.04 -26.26
N LYS A 18 5.56 -21.78 -26.06
CA LYS A 18 6.93 -21.32 -26.27
C LYS A 18 7.76 -21.27 -24.99
N MET A 19 7.17 -21.60 -23.84
CA MET A 19 7.86 -21.47 -22.55
C MET A 19 8.66 -22.74 -22.20
N PRO A 20 9.87 -22.60 -21.62
CA PRO A 20 10.62 -23.74 -21.14
C PRO A 20 9.84 -24.49 -20.06
N GLN A 21 9.67 -25.80 -20.23
CA GLN A 21 8.99 -26.62 -19.23
C GLN A 21 9.94 -27.00 -18.09
N PRO A 22 9.51 -26.88 -16.83
CA PRO A 22 10.34 -27.27 -15.70
C PRO A 22 10.53 -28.79 -15.66
N THR A 23 11.80 -29.21 -15.64
CA THR A 23 12.22 -30.61 -15.78
C THR A 23 11.99 -31.42 -14.51
N ASN A 24 12.09 -30.80 -13.34
CA ASN A 24 11.90 -31.46 -12.05
C ASN A 24 10.93 -30.66 -11.15
N ARG A 25 10.51 -31.27 -10.03
CA ARG A 25 9.57 -30.64 -9.09
C ARG A 25 10.15 -29.38 -8.43
N GLU A 26 11.47 -29.34 -8.19
CA GLU A 26 12.13 -28.20 -7.55
C GLU A 26 12.14 -26.99 -8.49
N ASP A 27 12.56 -27.18 -9.72
CA ASP A 27 12.57 -26.22 -10.81
C ASP A 27 11.15 -25.72 -11.09
N ARG A 28 10.15 -26.60 -11.00
CA ARG A 28 8.73 -26.20 -11.11
C ARG A 28 8.36 -25.23 -10.00
N LEU A 29 8.71 -25.50 -8.75
CA LEU A 29 8.42 -24.60 -7.63
C LEU A 29 9.17 -23.28 -7.76
N ARG A 30 10.46 -23.31 -8.15
CA ARG A 30 11.25 -22.11 -8.43
C ARG A 30 10.64 -21.26 -9.54
N THR A 31 10.19 -21.90 -10.63
CA THR A 31 9.54 -21.23 -11.76
C THR A 31 8.22 -20.59 -11.35
N ILE A 32 7.39 -21.29 -10.56
CA ILE A 32 6.14 -20.73 -10.02
C ILE A 32 6.42 -19.50 -9.17
N ILE A 33 7.39 -19.57 -8.25
CA ILE A 33 7.75 -18.44 -7.38
C ILE A 33 8.23 -17.25 -8.22
N ALA A 34 9.12 -17.48 -9.20
CA ALA A 34 9.61 -16.43 -10.07
C ALA A 34 8.49 -15.77 -10.89
N ASN A 35 7.53 -16.56 -11.39
CA ASN A 35 6.37 -16.04 -12.10
C ASN A 35 5.46 -15.20 -11.20
N LEU A 36 5.23 -15.63 -9.96
CA LEU A 36 4.48 -14.85 -8.97
C LEU A 36 5.19 -13.54 -8.64
N GLU A 37 6.51 -13.56 -8.44
CA GLU A 37 7.29 -12.34 -8.16
C GLU A 37 7.26 -11.36 -9.32
N LYS A 38 7.39 -11.86 -10.54
CA LYS A 38 7.26 -11.02 -11.74
C LYS A 38 5.86 -10.39 -11.80
N HIS A 39 4.81 -11.20 -11.57
CA HIS A 39 3.44 -10.71 -11.55
C HIS A 39 3.22 -9.63 -10.47
N ASP A 40 3.76 -9.82 -9.26
CA ASP A 40 3.66 -8.84 -8.18
C ASP A 40 4.32 -7.51 -8.54
N GLN A 41 5.53 -7.55 -9.13
CA GLN A 41 6.23 -6.35 -9.60
C GLN A 41 5.43 -5.62 -10.69
N ASP A 42 4.88 -6.40 -11.61
CA ASP A 42 4.05 -5.94 -12.70
C ASP A 42 2.78 -5.21 -12.22
N VAL A 43 2.08 -5.78 -11.23
CA VAL A 43 0.89 -5.17 -10.60
C VAL A 43 1.26 -3.86 -9.92
N ARG A 44 2.33 -3.84 -9.10
CA ARG A 44 2.80 -2.62 -8.41
C ARG A 44 3.17 -1.53 -9.39
N TYR A 45 3.87 -1.87 -10.47
CA TYR A 45 4.21 -0.91 -11.51
C TYR A 45 2.96 -0.31 -12.16
N SER A 46 1.96 -1.14 -12.45
CA SER A 46 0.70 -0.66 -13.02
C SER A 46 -0.05 0.29 -12.09
N MET A 47 -0.13 -0.04 -10.79
CA MET A 47 -0.75 0.84 -9.78
C MET A 47 -0.01 2.17 -9.65
N LEU A 48 1.33 2.13 -9.64
CA LEU A 48 2.14 3.34 -9.58
C LEU A 48 1.98 4.21 -10.84
N ALA A 49 1.90 3.59 -12.02
CA ALA A 49 1.66 4.29 -13.28
C ALA A 49 0.30 4.99 -13.27
N GLU A 50 -0.75 4.34 -12.76
CA GLU A 50 -2.06 4.97 -12.61
C GLU A 50 -2.02 6.13 -11.60
N ALA A 51 -1.38 5.97 -10.44
CA ALA A 51 -1.25 7.04 -9.47
C ALA A 51 -0.53 8.28 -10.05
N ARG A 52 0.51 8.06 -10.87
CA ARG A 52 1.20 9.14 -11.60
C ARG A 52 0.28 9.81 -12.62
N GLN A 53 -0.49 9.04 -13.38
CA GLN A 53 -1.45 9.59 -14.35
C GLN A 53 -2.52 10.43 -13.66
N ARG A 54 -3.04 9.99 -12.50
CA ARG A 54 -3.98 10.76 -11.69
C ARG A 54 -3.37 12.07 -11.22
N LEU A 55 -2.11 12.06 -10.78
CA LEU A 55 -1.39 13.28 -10.40
C LEU A 55 -1.23 14.27 -11.55
N GLU A 56 -0.85 13.78 -12.73
CA GLU A 56 -0.69 14.63 -13.91
C GLU A 56 -2.03 15.24 -14.35
N SER A 57 -3.12 14.48 -14.27
CA SER A 57 -4.46 14.96 -14.61
C SER A 57 -4.90 16.09 -13.68
N LEU A 58 -4.69 15.92 -12.37
CA LEU A 58 -5.02 16.95 -11.36
C LEU A 58 -4.19 18.22 -11.53
N ARG A 59 -2.93 18.09 -11.98
CA ARG A 59 -2.08 19.25 -12.29
C ARG A 59 -2.58 20.02 -13.51
N ALA A 60 -2.98 19.31 -14.56
CA ALA A 60 -3.53 19.93 -15.77
C ALA A 60 -4.82 20.72 -15.48
N ASP A 61 -5.65 20.24 -14.56
CA ASP A 61 -6.87 20.94 -14.14
C ASP A 61 -6.56 22.25 -13.39
N GLU A 62 -5.55 22.26 -12.50
CA GLU A 62 -5.10 23.48 -11.79
C GLU A 62 -4.56 24.56 -12.76
N ASP A 63 -3.83 24.16 -13.80
CA ASP A 63 -3.30 25.08 -14.83
C ASP A 63 -4.41 25.64 -15.74
N THR A 64 -5.52 24.90 -15.91
CA THR A 64 -6.66 25.32 -16.75
C THR A 64 -7.56 26.32 -16.03
N ASP A 65 -7.74 26.18 -14.71
CA ASP A 65 -8.58 27.07 -13.87
C ASP A 65 -7.94 28.46 -13.69
N MET A 66 -6.61 28.54 -13.72
CA MET A 66 -5.86 29.82 -13.66
C MET A 66 -5.95 30.67 -14.94
N SER A 67 -6.65 30.18 -15.97
CA SER A 67 -6.83 30.88 -17.24
C SER A 67 -8.13 31.69 -17.32
N ASP A 68 -9.08 31.50 -16.40
CA ASP A 68 -10.42 32.14 -16.43
C ASP A 68 -10.75 32.99 -15.19
N GLU A 69 -9.86 33.07 -14.19
CA GLU A 69 -10.01 33.96 -13.02
C GLU A 69 -9.03 35.15 -13.09
N THR A 70 -9.28 36.05 -14.04
CA THR A 70 -8.80 37.44 -13.92
C THR A 70 -9.93 38.33 -13.45
N ASP A 71 -10.51 38.06 -12.27
CA ASP A 71 -11.08 39.12 -11.44
C ASP A 71 -11.45 38.65 -10.03
N ALA A 72 -10.99 39.44 -9.06
CA ALA A 72 -11.51 39.57 -7.69
C ALA A 72 -11.31 38.42 -6.68
N GLN A 73 -10.26 38.53 -5.87
CA GLN A 73 -10.39 38.95 -4.45
C GLN A 73 -9.03 38.97 -3.75
N SER A 74 -8.56 40.18 -3.45
CA SER A 74 -7.48 40.41 -2.48
C SER A 74 -7.78 39.69 -1.16
N PRO A 75 -6.84 38.93 -0.57
CA PRO A 75 -7.01 38.46 0.79
C PRO A 75 -7.05 39.68 1.71
N SER A 76 -8.15 39.80 2.46
CA SER A 76 -8.35 40.78 3.54
C SER A 76 -7.07 40.95 4.36
N PRO A 77 -6.64 42.18 4.68
CA PRO A 77 -5.41 42.39 5.42
C PRO A 77 -5.57 41.75 6.79
N SER A 78 -4.74 40.74 7.06
CA SER A 78 -4.65 40.13 8.39
C SER A 78 -4.48 41.23 9.43
N ASP A 79 -5.32 41.19 10.48
CA ASP A 79 -5.43 42.21 11.53
C ASP A 79 -4.15 42.26 12.40
N HIS A 80 -3.04 42.70 11.80
CA HIS A 80 -1.73 42.83 12.42
C HIS A 80 -1.78 43.71 13.68
N ARG A 81 -2.74 44.65 13.71
CA ARG A 81 -3.02 45.49 14.87
C ARG A 81 -3.50 44.71 16.09
N GLN A 82 -4.33 43.68 15.92
CA GLN A 82 -4.79 42.85 17.04
C GLN A 82 -3.65 42.01 17.62
N PHE A 83 -2.77 41.50 16.75
CA PHE A 83 -1.58 40.76 17.17
C PHE A 83 -0.61 41.64 17.99
N VAL A 84 -0.31 42.84 17.49
CA VAL A 84 0.56 43.79 18.21
C VAL A 84 -0.08 44.28 19.51
N ALA A 85 -1.40 44.45 19.55
CA ALA A 85 -2.12 44.79 20.78
C ALA A 85 -2.03 43.67 21.84
N SER A 86 -2.08 42.40 21.42
CA SER A 86 -1.90 41.26 22.33
C SER A 86 -0.47 41.17 22.88
N MET A 87 0.56 41.50 22.09
CA MET A 87 1.95 41.52 22.55
C MET A 87 2.23 42.64 23.55
N ASN A 88 1.53 43.76 23.42
CA ASN A 88 1.68 44.92 24.31
C ASN A 88 0.67 44.92 25.46
N ALA A 89 -0.14 43.86 25.61
CA ALA A 89 -1.12 43.80 26.68
C ALA A 89 -0.40 43.69 28.05
N PRO A 90 -0.73 44.55 29.03
CA PRO A 90 -0.14 44.49 30.36
C PRO A 90 -0.51 43.17 31.06
N TYR A 91 0.41 42.66 31.87
CA TYR A 91 0.19 41.44 32.65
C TYR A 91 -1.01 41.62 33.59
N THR A 92 -2.00 40.73 33.46
CA THR A 92 -3.15 40.64 34.37
C THR A 92 -2.95 39.47 35.31
N GLU A 93 -2.98 39.72 36.62
CA GLU A 93 -2.85 38.68 37.64
C GLU A 93 -3.94 37.62 37.45
N GLY A 94 -3.53 36.39 37.11
CA GLY A 94 -4.43 35.30 36.71
C GLY A 94 -4.36 34.89 35.24
N SER A 95 -3.57 35.56 34.40
CA SER A 95 -3.38 35.17 32.98
C SER A 95 -2.56 33.89 32.77
N GLY A 96 -2.07 33.27 33.85
CA GLY A 96 -1.36 31.99 33.84
C GLY A 96 0.01 32.05 33.16
N ASP A 97 0.97 31.31 33.70
CA ASP A 97 2.17 30.96 32.96
C ASP A 97 1.78 29.87 31.93
N PRO A 98 1.97 30.08 30.61
CA PRO A 98 1.64 29.07 29.60
C PRO A 98 2.46 27.77 29.74
N CYS A 99 3.56 27.79 30.51
CA CYS A 99 4.34 26.60 30.85
C CYS A 99 3.81 25.87 32.08
N LEU A 100 2.96 26.50 32.91
CA LEU A 100 2.34 25.87 34.07
C LEU A 100 0.94 25.38 33.71
N LEU A 101 0.86 24.08 33.41
CA LEU A 101 -0.36 23.29 33.16
C LEU A 101 -1.26 23.18 34.42
N HIS A 102 -1.63 24.29 35.04
CA HIS A 102 -2.58 24.32 36.15
C HIS A 102 -3.90 24.95 35.72
N GLY A 103 -4.83 24.07 35.34
CA GLY A 103 -6.26 24.35 35.37
C GLY A 103 -6.81 25.07 34.14
N SER A 104 -7.59 24.32 33.34
CA SER A 104 -8.32 24.74 32.14
C SER A 104 -7.46 25.18 30.95
N ILE A 105 -7.32 24.27 29.99
CA ILE A 105 -6.93 24.59 28.61
C ILE A 105 -7.88 25.71 28.16
N PRO A 106 -7.41 26.92 27.78
CA PRO A 106 -8.28 27.93 27.21
C PRO A 106 -8.97 27.32 26.01
N THR A 107 -10.29 27.19 26.11
CA THR A 107 -11.10 26.64 25.04
C THR A 107 -11.00 27.61 23.88
N SER A 108 -10.29 27.19 22.83
CA SER A 108 -10.28 27.78 21.50
C SER A 108 -9.98 29.28 21.42
N GLY A 109 -8.68 29.62 21.36
CA GLY A 109 -8.23 30.71 20.48
C GLY A 109 -8.65 30.42 19.02
N PRO A 110 -8.54 31.39 18.08
CA PRO A 110 -9.02 31.22 16.72
C PRO A 110 -8.49 29.90 16.18
N SER A 111 -9.41 28.98 15.87
CA SER A 111 -9.09 27.62 15.44
C SER A 111 -8.06 27.72 14.33
N VAL A 112 -6.81 27.36 14.63
CA VAL A 112 -5.75 27.29 13.62
C VAL A 112 -6.15 26.13 12.73
N ARG A 113 -6.91 26.44 11.67
CA ARG A 113 -7.24 25.47 10.63
C ARG A 113 -5.92 25.03 10.03
N GLN A 114 -5.53 23.79 10.33
CA GLN A 114 -4.41 23.18 9.64
C GLN A 114 -4.71 23.21 8.15
N ALA A 115 -3.72 23.62 7.36
CA ALA A 115 -3.83 23.58 5.91
C ALA A 115 -4.15 22.14 5.47
N PRO A 116 -5.07 21.96 4.51
CA PRO A 116 -5.39 20.62 4.01
C PRO A 116 -4.14 19.94 3.44
N VAL A 117 -4.08 18.61 3.58
CA VAL A 117 -2.96 17.81 3.06
C VAL A 117 -2.82 18.03 1.56
N PRO A 118 -1.60 18.28 1.03
CA PRO A 118 -1.37 18.49 -0.40
C PRO A 118 -1.88 17.30 -1.23
N VAL A 119 -2.42 17.59 -2.41
CA VAL A 119 -3.01 16.60 -3.32
C VAL A 119 -2.01 15.49 -3.65
N GLN A 120 -0.73 15.84 -3.84
CA GLN A 120 0.34 14.88 -4.13
C GLN A 120 0.52 13.87 -3.02
N VAL A 121 0.43 14.32 -1.77
CA VAL A 121 0.56 13.46 -0.59
C VAL A 121 -0.64 12.52 -0.48
N ARG A 122 -1.85 13.01 -0.76
CA ARG A 122 -3.06 12.18 -0.75
C ARG A 122 -3.02 11.07 -1.80
N VAL A 123 -2.69 11.39 -3.06
CA VAL A 123 -2.61 10.38 -4.12
C VAL A 123 -1.52 9.35 -3.83
N ALA A 124 -0.39 9.78 -3.26
CA ALA A 124 0.66 8.86 -2.84
C ALA A 124 0.19 7.93 -1.71
N GLN A 125 -0.53 8.45 -0.72
CA GLN A 125 -1.11 7.65 0.37
C GLN A 125 -2.10 6.60 -0.16
N ASP A 126 -3.01 7.01 -1.05
CA ASP A 126 -3.98 6.11 -1.67
C ASP A 126 -3.27 4.99 -2.46
N ALA A 127 -2.21 5.31 -3.21
CA ALA A 127 -1.44 4.33 -3.96
C ALA A 127 -0.72 3.33 -3.04
N ILE A 128 -0.14 3.81 -1.94
CA ILE A 128 0.51 2.96 -0.93
C ILE A 128 -0.51 2.01 -0.31
N GLU A 129 -1.68 2.51 0.11
CA GLU A 129 -2.73 1.68 0.71
C GLU A 129 -3.21 0.57 -0.25
N GLN A 130 -3.37 0.90 -1.54
CA GLN A 130 -3.74 -0.07 -2.56
C GLN A 130 -2.66 -1.15 -2.76
N MET A 131 -1.38 -0.76 -2.81
CA MET A 131 -0.28 -1.71 -2.92
C MET A 131 -0.20 -2.63 -1.69
N GLU A 132 -0.38 -2.08 -0.48
CA GLU A 132 -0.40 -2.87 0.76
C GLU A 132 -1.59 -3.82 0.84
N ALA A 133 -2.76 -3.41 0.33
CA ALA A 133 -3.91 -4.29 0.18
C ALA A 133 -3.59 -5.47 -0.76
N TYR A 134 -2.98 -5.21 -1.91
CA TYR A 134 -2.54 -6.26 -2.83
C TYR A 134 -1.51 -7.21 -2.18
N ASP A 135 -0.47 -6.65 -1.55
CA ASP A 135 0.62 -7.44 -0.96
C ASP A 135 0.10 -8.38 0.14
N ARG A 136 -0.91 -7.95 0.93
CA ARG A 136 -1.57 -8.82 1.91
C ARG A 136 -2.21 -10.05 1.26
N HIS A 137 -2.85 -9.90 0.10
CA HIS A 137 -3.48 -11.00 -0.62
C HIS A 137 -2.45 -11.88 -1.34
N ALA A 138 -1.47 -11.29 -2.00
CA ALA A 138 -0.45 -12.02 -2.77
C ALA A 138 0.48 -12.85 -1.88
N LYS A 139 0.79 -12.36 -0.67
CA LYS A 139 1.70 -13.01 0.28
C LYS A 139 1.32 -14.45 0.58
N GLN A 140 0.04 -14.75 0.79
CA GLN A 140 -0.40 -16.10 1.16
C GLN A 140 -0.03 -17.14 0.11
N THR A 141 -0.25 -16.82 -1.16
CA THR A 141 0.06 -17.71 -2.29
C THR A 141 1.57 -17.89 -2.42
N LYS A 142 2.34 -16.81 -2.35
CA LYS A 142 3.81 -16.87 -2.43
C LYS A 142 4.40 -17.72 -1.29
N ASP A 143 3.99 -17.46 -0.05
CA ASP A 143 4.45 -18.18 1.14
C ASP A 143 4.17 -19.69 1.05
N TYR A 144 3.04 -20.07 0.45
CA TYR A 144 2.71 -21.49 0.24
C TYR A 144 3.75 -22.20 -0.62
N TYR A 145 4.13 -21.62 -1.76
CA TYR A 145 5.11 -22.22 -2.67
C TYR A 145 6.54 -22.15 -2.13
N VAL A 146 6.90 -21.08 -1.43
CA VAL A 146 8.20 -20.96 -0.75
C VAL A 146 8.35 -22.07 0.31
N LYS A 147 7.33 -22.28 1.14
CA LYS A 147 7.33 -23.39 2.13
C LYS A 147 7.35 -24.75 1.45
N ALA A 148 6.68 -24.92 0.30
CA ALA A 148 6.73 -26.16 -0.47
C ALA A 148 8.13 -26.45 -1.01
N LEU A 149 8.84 -25.42 -1.49
CA LEU A 149 10.22 -25.53 -1.96
C LEU A 149 11.15 -25.92 -0.80
N GLN A 150 10.99 -25.28 0.36
CA GLN A 150 11.78 -25.60 1.55
C GLN A 150 11.60 -27.05 1.99
N ARG A 151 10.36 -27.57 2.02
CA ARG A 151 10.08 -28.98 2.33
C ARG A 151 10.77 -29.95 1.36
N GLN A 152 10.82 -29.60 0.08
CA GLN A 152 11.48 -30.44 -0.91
C GLN A 152 13.00 -30.47 -0.72
N GLN A 153 13.60 -29.34 -0.35
CA GLN A 153 15.04 -29.25 -0.09
C GLN A 153 15.43 -30.00 1.18
N SER A 154 14.63 -29.92 2.25
CA SER A 154 14.88 -30.67 3.48
C SER A 154 14.79 -32.18 3.27
N SER A 155 13.82 -32.66 2.47
CA SER A 155 13.72 -34.10 2.16
C SER A 155 14.88 -34.64 1.32
N ARG A 156 15.64 -33.77 0.64
CA ARG A 156 16.82 -34.16 -0.15
C ARG A 156 18.09 -34.23 0.70
N GLY A 157 18.14 -33.47 1.80
CA GLY A 157 19.26 -33.49 2.77
C GLY A 157 19.22 -34.65 3.77
N ASP A 158 18.05 -35.25 3.99
CA ASP A 158 17.84 -36.34 4.96
C ASP A 158 17.85 -37.75 4.31
N ALA A 159 18.16 -37.84 3.01
CA ALA A 159 18.29 -39.10 2.30
C ALA A 159 19.66 -39.77 2.62
N GLY A 160 19.79 -40.29 3.83
CA GLY A 160 20.74 -41.36 4.16
C GLY A 160 20.47 -42.63 3.34
N PRO A 161 21.44 -43.56 3.27
CA PRO A 161 21.45 -44.62 2.25
C PRO A 161 20.22 -45.55 2.34
N ALA A 162 19.70 -45.85 1.15
CA ALA A 162 18.49 -46.62 0.87
C ALA A 162 18.30 -47.86 1.75
N GLN A 163 17.18 -47.90 2.47
CA GLN A 163 16.60 -49.12 3.01
C GLN A 163 15.49 -49.59 2.05
N PRO A 164 15.58 -50.80 1.45
CA PRO A 164 14.54 -51.29 0.57
C PRO A 164 13.44 -51.94 1.41
N GLY A 165 12.22 -51.43 1.32
CA GLY A 165 11.03 -52.16 1.76
C GLY A 165 10.04 -51.31 2.56
N GLY A 166 8.78 -51.38 2.14
CA GLY A 166 7.65 -50.90 2.92
C GLY A 166 6.74 -49.98 2.11
N GLY A 167 5.77 -50.57 1.42
CA GLY A 167 4.70 -49.80 0.79
C GLY A 167 3.88 -49.03 1.82
N GLN A 168 3.49 -47.82 1.46
CA GLN A 168 2.40 -47.14 2.15
C GLN A 168 1.56 -46.36 1.13
N LEU A 169 0.34 -46.86 0.96
CA LEU A 169 -0.72 -46.29 0.15
C LEU A 169 -1.00 -44.87 0.66
N ASN A 170 -0.87 -43.88 -0.22
CA ASN A 170 -1.33 -42.51 0.00
C ASN A 170 -2.86 -42.52 0.11
N PRO A 171 -3.49 -42.19 1.26
CA PRO A 171 -4.93 -42.00 1.29
C PRO A 171 -5.24 -40.60 0.73
N ASP A 172 -5.88 -40.57 -0.45
CA ASP A 172 -6.43 -39.37 -1.07
C ASP A 172 -7.51 -38.74 -0.17
N PRO A 173 -7.37 -37.48 0.27
CA PRO A 173 -8.32 -36.83 1.18
C PRO A 173 -9.69 -36.50 0.54
N ARG A 174 -9.96 -36.88 -0.71
CA ARG A 174 -11.24 -36.60 -1.40
C ARG A 174 -12.25 -37.74 -1.42
N ARG A 175 -11.94 -38.92 -0.86
CA ARG A 175 -12.95 -40.00 -0.73
C ARG A 175 -13.72 -39.88 0.58
N ARG A 176 -14.92 -39.30 0.52
CA ARG A 176 -15.94 -39.53 1.56
C ARG A 176 -16.56 -40.92 1.36
N PRO A 177 -16.61 -41.78 2.38
CA PRO A 177 -17.47 -42.96 2.34
C PRO A 177 -18.91 -42.52 2.63
N THR A 178 -19.80 -42.72 1.68
CA THR A 178 -21.25 -42.74 1.91
C THR A 178 -21.59 -44.03 2.63
N GLY A 179 -22.09 -43.91 3.86
CA GLY A 179 -22.85 -44.92 4.58
C GLY A 179 -24.18 -44.30 4.96
#